data_AF-A0A8H3QUI6-F1
#
_entry.id   AF-A0A8H3QUI6-F1
#
_cell.length_a   1.000
_cell.length_b   1.000
_cell.length_c   1.000
_cell.angle_alpha   90.00
_cell.angle_beta   90.00
_cell.angle_gamma   90.00
#
_symmetry.space_group_name_H-M   'P 1'
#
loop_
_entity.id
_entity.type
_entity.pdbx_description
1 polymer ?
#
loop_
_entity_poly.entity_id
_entity_poly.type
_entity_poly.pdbx_seq_one_letter_code
_entity_poly.pdbx_strand_id
1 'polypeptide(L)'
;MRPEYEVIGDDSTGRVNFAIKKAKNLICVTEDKPERNLIEGLAQNIKQLESSCQTNLRKRKRNDDDDFDYLYGIVTTAQDWHFLLYTLGKISQGSKLPFSIEFSENALVKESVEYQTLRNGIKKVLGVVVGLLKDRACAEDDSSSKKKAKIEEYRSKK
;
A
#
# COMPACT_ATOMS: atom_id res chain seq x y z
N MET A 1 -5.26 1.31 18.39
CA MET A 1 -5.11 -0.02 17.78
C MET A 1 -3.77 -0.61 18.21
N ARG A 2 -3.68 -1.92 18.50
CA ARG A 2 -2.39 -2.57 18.77
C ARG A 2 -1.73 -2.93 17.42
N PRO A 3 -0.42 -2.72 17.23
CA PRO A 3 0.23 -3.07 15.97
C PRO A 3 0.21 -4.58 15.73
N GLU A 4 -0.12 -5.00 14.51
CA GLU A 4 -0.19 -6.42 14.16
C GLU A 4 1.14 -6.99 13.67
N TYR A 5 2.06 -6.14 13.23
CA TYR A 5 3.32 -6.59 12.63
C TYR A 5 4.49 -5.65 12.93
N GLU A 6 5.69 -6.22 13.00
CA GLU A 6 6.93 -5.45 13.16
C GLU A 6 7.76 -5.55 11.89
N VAL A 7 7.96 -4.39 11.24
CA VAL A 7 8.90 -4.25 10.13
C VAL A 7 10.29 -4.14 10.72
N ILE A 8 11.14 -5.10 10.37
CA ILE A 8 12.55 -5.14 10.75
C ILE A 8 13.34 -5.00 9.46
N GLY A 9 14.09 -3.92 9.34
CA GLY A 9 15.16 -3.79 8.37
C GLY A 9 16.37 -3.07 8.95
N ASP A 10 17.40 -2.88 8.14
CA ASP A 10 18.72 -2.48 8.64
C ASP A 10 18.75 -1.07 9.22
N ASP A 11 18.02 -0.14 8.58
CA ASP A 11 18.00 1.28 8.95
C ASP A 11 16.80 1.65 9.84
N SER A 12 15.81 0.77 9.95
CA SER A 12 14.64 1.02 10.77
C SER A 12 13.96 -0.27 11.22
N THR A 13 13.63 -0.31 12.50
CA THR A 13 12.76 -1.29 13.13
C THR A 13 11.55 -0.55 13.68
N GLY A 14 10.35 -0.98 13.30
CA GLY A 14 9.14 -0.28 13.69
C GLY A 14 7.89 -1.14 13.57
N ARG A 15 6.98 -0.95 14.52
CA ARG A 15 5.66 -1.57 14.50
C ARG A 15 4.77 -0.85 13.50
N VAL A 16 4.14 -1.62 12.61
CA VAL A 16 3.16 -1.13 11.63
C VAL A 16 1.76 -1.51 12.08
N ASN A 17 0.76 -0.70 11.70
CA ASN A 17 -0.64 -1.04 11.99
C ASN A 17 -1.00 -2.38 11.35
N PHE A 18 -0.71 -2.54 10.05
CA PHE A 18 -0.86 -3.79 9.30
C PHE A 18 0.20 -3.95 8.21
N ALA A 19 0.36 -5.18 7.75
CA ALA A 19 1.25 -5.54 6.65
C ALA A 19 0.60 -6.63 5.77
N ILE A 20 0.72 -6.48 4.45
CA ILE A 20 0.34 -7.52 3.50
C ILE A 20 1.60 -8.24 3.03
N LYS A 21 1.57 -9.57 3.06
CA LYS A 21 2.72 -10.42 2.73
C LYS A 21 2.31 -11.61 1.89
N LYS A 22 3.25 -12.08 1.07
CA LYS A 22 3.22 -13.41 0.46
C LYS A 22 4.41 -14.20 0.98
N ALA A 23 4.14 -15.29 1.69
CA ALA A 23 5.14 -16.07 2.41
C ALA A 23 6.09 -15.17 3.24
N LYS A 24 7.36 -15.07 2.86
CA LYS A 24 8.39 -14.28 3.58
C LYS A 24 8.60 -12.87 3.01
N ASN A 25 7.93 -12.53 1.92
CA ASN A 25 8.13 -11.28 1.20
C ASN A 25 7.00 -10.29 1.52
N LEU A 26 7.40 -9.12 2.02
CA LEU A 26 6.48 -8.02 2.25
C LEU A 26 5.99 -7.48 0.91
N ILE A 27 4.69 -7.21 0.81
CA ILE A 27 4.04 -6.64 -0.38
C ILE A 27 3.61 -5.21 -0.08
N CYS A 28 2.98 -5.00 1.08
CA CYS A 28 2.46 -3.70 1.45
C CYS A 28 2.65 -3.39 2.93
N VAL A 29 2.93 -2.12 3.24
CA VAL A 29 2.96 -1.56 4.58
C VAL A 29 1.80 -0.58 4.73
N THR A 30 1.04 -0.69 5.83
CA THR A 30 -0.08 0.20 6.10
C THR A 30 0.14 0.98 7.39
N GLU A 31 -0.14 2.29 7.36
CA GLU A 31 -0.17 3.15 8.53
C GLU A 31 -1.57 3.76 8.69
N ASP A 32 -2.15 3.60 9.87
CA ASP A 32 -3.39 4.29 10.27
C ASP A 32 -3.03 5.42 11.22
N LYS A 33 -3.44 6.64 10.87
CA LYS A 33 -3.14 7.86 11.62
C LYS A 33 -4.36 8.77 11.73
N PRO A 34 -4.53 9.48 12.85
CA PRO A 34 -5.49 10.57 12.90
C PRO A 34 -5.11 11.65 11.88
N GLU A 35 -6.09 12.38 11.36
CA GLU A 35 -5.91 13.39 10.31
C GLU A 35 -4.77 14.39 10.60
N ARG A 36 -4.69 14.88 11.84
CA ARG A 36 -3.62 15.79 12.30
C ARG A 36 -2.19 15.25 12.14
N ASN A 37 -2.01 13.93 12.04
CA ASN A 37 -0.71 13.27 11.92
C ASN A 37 -0.53 12.57 10.56
N LEU A 38 -1.31 12.92 9.55
CA LEU A 38 -1.22 12.30 8.22
C LEU A 38 0.18 12.40 7.60
N ILE A 39 0.82 13.57 7.71
CA ILE A 39 2.17 13.80 7.18
C ILE A 39 3.21 12.93 7.90
N GLU A 40 3.08 12.79 9.21
CA GLU A 40 3.91 11.89 10.01
C GLU A 40 3.72 10.43 9.57
N GLY A 41 2.46 10.02 9.33
CA GLY A 41 2.13 8.70 8.79
C GLY A 41 2.76 8.42 7.43
N LEU A 42 2.70 9.38 6.51
CA LEU A 42 3.34 9.28 5.19
C LEU A 42 4.86 9.13 5.32
N ALA A 43 5.51 9.96 6.14
CA ALA A 43 6.95 9.89 6.34
C ALA A 43 7.37 8.55 6.99
N GLN A 44 6.62 8.07 7.99
CA GLN A 44 6.86 6.78 8.63
C GLN A 44 6.69 5.62 7.65
N ASN A 45 5.58 5.61 6.89
CA ASN A 45 5.31 4.58 5.89
C ASN A 45 6.42 4.53 4.84
N ILE A 46 6.86 5.69 4.32
CA ILE A 46 7.97 5.78 3.38
C ILE A 46 9.25 5.17 3.96
N LYS A 47 9.63 5.53 5.18
CA LYS A 47 10.85 5.02 5.81
C LYS A 47 10.81 3.50 6.04
N GLN A 48 9.63 2.96 6.36
CA GLN A 48 9.42 1.52 6.50
C GLN A 48 9.48 0.80 5.15
N LEU A 49 8.95 1.40 4.07
CA LEU A 49 9.03 0.86 2.71
C LEU A 49 10.48 0.78 2.23
N GLU A 50 11.28 1.83 2.47
CA GLU A 50 12.71 1.83 2.14
C GLU A 50 13.46 0.66 2.80
N SER A 51 13.32 0.54 4.11
CA SER A 51 13.95 -0.50 4.93
C SER A 51 13.48 -1.91 4.53
N SER A 52 12.19 -2.05 4.25
CA SER A 52 11.60 -3.31 3.78
C SER A 52 12.07 -3.70 2.39
N CYS A 53 12.25 -2.74 1.49
CA CYS A 53 12.70 -2.98 0.13
C CYS A 53 14.13 -3.55 0.15
N GLN A 54 15.02 -2.96 0.93
CA GLN A 54 16.38 -3.46 1.13
C GLN A 54 16.39 -4.89 1.70
N THR A 55 15.55 -5.14 2.71
CA THR A 55 15.43 -6.46 3.34
C THR A 55 14.93 -7.51 2.34
N ASN A 56 13.92 -7.19 1.53
CA ASN A 56 13.44 -8.06 0.46
C ASN A 56 14.54 -8.31 -0.59
N LEU A 57 15.29 -7.29 -1.01
CA LEU A 57 16.40 -7.44 -1.96
C LEU A 57 17.51 -8.37 -1.42
N ARG A 58 17.85 -8.28 -0.13
CA ARG A 58 18.84 -9.17 0.49
C ARG A 58 18.37 -10.62 0.54
N LYS A 59 17.07 -10.87 0.76
CA LYS A 59 16.50 -12.22 0.72
C LYS A 59 16.56 -12.83 -0.68
N ARG A 60 16.43 -12.02 -1.74
CA ARG A 60 16.58 -12.47 -3.14
C ARG A 60 17.98 -12.90 -3.51
N LYS A 61 19.02 -12.20 -3.04
CA LYS A 61 20.41 -12.61 -3.29
C LYS A 61 20.74 -14.02 -2.76
N ARG A 62 19.84 -14.62 -1.97
CA ARG A 62 19.96 -15.98 -1.43
C ARG A 62 19.07 -17.01 -2.15
N ASN A 63 18.05 -16.60 -2.92
CA ASN A 63 17.10 -17.44 -3.64
C ASN A 63 16.63 -16.74 -4.94
N ASP A 64 16.82 -17.36 -6.10
CA ASP A 64 16.61 -16.81 -7.46
C ASP A 64 15.14 -16.49 -7.87
N ASP A 65 14.18 -16.54 -6.94
CA ASP A 65 12.78 -16.83 -7.32
C ASP A 65 11.76 -15.70 -7.01
N ASP A 66 12.18 -14.48 -6.62
CA ASP A 66 11.19 -13.40 -6.40
C ASP A 66 11.67 -11.99 -6.83
N ASP A 67 11.65 -11.76 -8.14
CA ASP A 67 12.07 -10.54 -8.85
C ASP A 67 11.05 -9.38 -8.76
N PHE A 68 10.85 -8.77 -7.60
CA PHE A 68 9.94 -7.61 -7.49
C PHE A 68 10.56 -6.39 -6.82
N ASP A 69 11.09 -5.46 -7.60
CA ASP A 69 11.79 -4.26 -7.12
C ASP A 69 10.88 -3.18 -6.50
N TYR A 70 9.67 -3.55 -6.08
CA TYR A 70 8.69 -2.61 -5.56
C TYR A 70 7.85 -3.13 -4.39
N LEU A 71 7.35 -2.17 -3.61
CA LEU A 71 6.46 -2.34 -2.47
C LEU A 71 5.34 -1.30 -2.53
N TYR A 72 4.18 -1.64 -1.97
CA TYR A 72 3.06 -0.71 -1.85
C TYR A 72 2.97 -0.12 -0.45
N GLY A 73 2.59 1.15 -0.35
CA GLY A 73 2.25 1.81 0.90
C GLY A 73 0.78 2.18 0.94
N ILE A 74 0.16 2.06 2.10
CA ILE A 74 -1.17 2.61 2.36
C ILE A 74 -1.07 3.48 3.61
N VAL A 75 -1.50 4.73 3.52
CA VAL A 75 -1.67 5.59 4.70
C VAL A 75 -3.11 6.04 4.73
N THR A 76 -3.78 5.86 5.88
CA THR A 76 -5.20 6.18 6.00
C THR A 76 -5.53 6.87 7.31
N THR A 77 -6.57 7.72 7.24
CA THR A 77 -7.28 8.29 8.39
C THR A 77 -8.63 7.60 8.64
N ALA A 78 -8.83 6.43 8.04
CA ALA A 78 -10.10 5.75 7.77
C ALA A 78 -11.03 6.49 6.78
N GLN A 79 -11.03 7.82 6.80
CA GLN A 79 -11.74 8.65 5.82
C GLN A 79 -10.93 8.78 4.52
N ASP A 80 -9.68 9.23 4.61
CA ASP A 80 -8.82 9.40 3.44
C ASP A 80 -7.85 8.23 3.30
N TRP A 81 -7.64 7.80 2.06
CA TRP A 81 -6.75 6.69 1.71
C TRP A 81 -5.73 7.12 0.67
N HIS A 82 -4.47 7.10 1.07
CA HIS A 82 -3.32 7.41 0.23
C HIS A 82 -2.59 6.12 -0.15
N PHE A 83 -2.45 5.90 -1.45
CA PHE A 83 -1.74 4.73 -1.99
C PHE A 83 -0.39 5.16 -2.55
N LEU A 84 0.67 4.47 -2.11
CA LEU A 84 2.05 4.70 -2.52
C LEU A 84 2.61 3.47 -3.23
N LEU A 85 3.50 3.70 -4.18
CA LEU A 85 4.36 2.70 -4.80
C LEU A 85 5.80 3.12 -4.56
N TYR A 86 6.57 2.25 -3.91
CA TYR A 86 7.99 2.42 -3.69
C TYR A 86 8.77 1.50 -4.62
N THR A 87 9.73 2.04 -5.38
CA THR A 87 10.63 1.30 -6.28
C THR A 87 12.06 1.83 -6.11
N LEU A 88 13.05 1.01 -5.72
CA LEU A 88 14.49 1.35 -5.68
C LEU A 88 14.83 2.86 -5.44
N GLY A 89 14.38 3.44 -4.33
CA GLY A 89 14.66 4.84 -3.97
C GLY A 89 13.71 5.90 -4.56
N LYS A 90 12.69 5.50 -5.31
CA LYS A 90 11.66 6.39 -5.87
C LYS A 90 10.28 6.03 -5.30
N ILE A 91 9.61 7.06 -4.79
CA ILE A 91 8.21 6.98 -4.33
C ILE A 91 7.32 7.57 -5.42
N SER A 92 6.21 6.91 -5.69
CA SER A 92 5.15 7.38 -6.58
C SER A 92 3.81 7.27 -5.88
N GLN A 93 2.96 8.28 -6.01
CA GLN A 93 1.61 8.24 -5.49
C GLN A 93 0.68 7.64 -6.55
N GLY A 94 -0.23 6.75 -6.17
CA GLY A 94 -1.15 6.11 -7.11
C GLY A 94 -2.20 7.05 -7.70
N SER A 95 -2.43 8.19 -7.06
CA SER A 95 -3.39 9.23 -7.47
C SER A 95 -2.95 10.59 -6.93
N LYS A 96 -3.33 11.69 -7.60
CA LYS A 96 -3.03 13.05 -7.13
C LYS A 96 -3.77 13.42 -5.84
N LEU A 97 -4.98 12.90 -5.66
CA LEU A 97 -5.84 13.11 -4.49
C LEU A 97 -6.04 11.79 -3.73
N PRO A 98 -6.27 11.83 -2.40
CA PRO A 98 -6.68 10.65 -1.67
C PRO A 98 -8.03 10.11 -2.16
N PHE A 99 -8.26 8.83 -1.90
CA PHE A 99 -9.60 8.27 -1.99
C PHE A 99 -10.32 8.54 -0.68
N SER A 100 -11.24 9.48 -0.70
CA SER A 100 -12.06 9.83 0.46
C SER A 100 -13.31 8.95 0.53
N ILE A 101 -13.61 8.45 1.72
CA ILE A 101 -14.83 7.75 2.07
C ILE A 101 -15.61 8.63 3.03
N GLU A 102 -16.75 9.14 2.56
CA GLU A 102 -17.66 9.89 3.41
C GLU A 102 -18.43 8.93 4.33
N PHE A 103 -18.49 9.30 5.61
CA PHE A 103 -19.30 8.62 6.60
C PHE A 103 -20.16 9.65 7.35
N SER A 104 -21.44 9.34 7.48
CA SER A 104 -22.39 10.08 8.30
C SER A 104 -23.29 9.10 9.05
N GLU A 105 -23.94 9.56 10.11
CA GLU A 105 -24.85 8.72 10.90
C GLU A 105 -26.02 8.17 10.05
N ASN A 106 -26.48 8.93 9.06
CA ASN A 106 -27.50 8.49 8.10
C ASN A 106 -27.07 7.26 7.29
N ALA A 107 -25.76 7.04 7.13
CA ALA A 107 -25.22 5.85 6.47
C ALA A 107 -25.42 4.58 7.30
N LEU A 108 -25.96 4.65 8.52
CA LEU A 108 -26.35 3.46 9.29
C LEU A 108 -27.66 2.83 8.80
N VAL A 109 -28.46 3.57 8.02
CA VAL A 109 -29.71 3.10 7.41
C VAL A 109 -29.43 2.53 6.02
N LYS A 110 -29.64 1.23 5.81
CA LYS A 110 -29.22 0.53 4.57
C LYS A 110 -29.87 1.07 3.29
N GLU A 111 -31.08 1.58 3.41
CA GLU A 111 -31.87 2.14 2.32
C GLU A 111 -31.54 3.61 2.03
N SER A 112 -30.68 4.25 2.84
CA SER A 112 -30.32 5.65 2.65
C SER A 112 -29.36 5.86 1.48
N VAL A 113 -29.36 7.09 0.95
CA VAL A 113 -28.43 7.51 -0.09
C VAL A 113 -27.00 7.49 0.46
N GLU A 114 -26.82 7.87 1.72
CA GLU A 114 -25.55 7.93 2.42
C GLU A 114 -24.94 6.53 2.60
N TYR A 115 -25.74 5.50 2.87
CA TYR A 115 -25.24 4.11 2.91
C TYR A 115 -24.73 3.67 1.53
N GLN A 116 -25.42 4.03 0.45
CA GLN A 116 -24.95 3.73 -0.90
C GLN A 116 -23.66 4.49 -1.23
N THR A 117 -23.55 5.75 -0.83
CA THR A 117 -22.32 6.56 -0.97
C THR A 117 -21.15 5.91 -0.23
N LEU A 118 -21.32 5.57 1.05
CA LEU A 118 -20.33 4.88 1.87
C LEU A 118 -19.89 3.57 1.22
N ARG A 119 -20.85 2.73 0.81
CA ARG A 119 -20.59 1.44 0.17
C ARG A 119 -19.80 1.60 -1.14
N ASN A 120 -20.12 2.63 -1.93
CA ASN A 120 -19.41 2.91 -3.17
C ASN A 120 -17.98 3.40 -2.91
N GLY A 121 -17.76 4.22 -1.87
CA GLY A 121 -16.42 4.61 -1.42
C GLY A 121 -15.58 3.40 -1.00
N ILE A 122 -16.13 2.54 -0.14
CA ILE A 122 -15.47 1.29 0.32
C ILE A 122 -15.14 0.39 -0.87
N LYS A 123 -16.06 0.19 -1.81
CA LYS A 123 -15.81 -0.61 -3.01
C LYS A 123 -14.65 -0.09 -3.84
N LYS A 124 -14.48 1.23 -3.97
CA LYS A 124 -13.35 1.83 -4.70
C LYS A 124 -12.03 1.49 -4.02
N VAL A 125 -11.94 1.72 -2.70
CA VAL A 125 -10.74 1.40 -1.91
C VAL A 125 -10.41 -0.09 -1.97
N LEU A 126 -11.39 -0.97 -1.77
CA LEU A 126 -11.21 -2.42 -1.91
C LEU A 126 -10.79 -2.80 -3.33
N GLY A 127 -11.34 -2.16 -4.35
CA GLY A 127 -10.94 -2.34 -5.75
C GLY A 127 -9.46 -2.05 -5.98
N VAL A 128 -8.93 -0.97 -5.37
CA VAL A 128 -7.50 -0.66 -5.41
C VAL A 128 -6.71 -1.77 -4.72
N VAL A 129 -7.05 -2.13 -3.48
CA VAL A 129 -6.35 -3.20 -2.72
C VAL A 129 -6.33 -4.53 -3.49
N VAL A 130 -7.46 -4.94 -4.05
CA VAL A 130 -7.55 -6.13 -4.90
C VAL A 130 -6.66 -6.00 -6.14
N GLY A 131 -6.60 -4.81 -6.75
CA GLY A 131 -5.70 -4.52 -7.86
C GLY A 131 -4.23 -4.72 -7.49
N LEU A 132 -3.79 -4.20 -6.33
CA LEU A 132 -2.42 -4.37 -5.83
C LEU A 132 -2.09 -5.85 -5.58
N LEU A 133 -3.03 -6.60 -5.02
CA LEU A 133 -2.87 -8.04 -4.77
C LEU A 133 -2.79 -8.85 -6.06
N LYS A 134 -3.65 -8.54 -7.03
CA LYS A 134 -3.64 -9.17 -8.36
C LYS A 134 -2.36 -8.84 -9.11
N ASP A 135 -1.90 -7.59 -9.04
CA ASP A 135 -0.62 -7.21 -9.65
C ASP A 135 0.51 -8.10 -9.11
N ARG A 136 0.57 -8.28 -7.79
CA ARG A 136 1.59 -9.13 -7.17
C ARG A 136 1.41 -10.61 -7.48
N ALA A 137 0.18 -11.11 -7.57
CA ALA A 137 -0.09 -12.51 -7.90
C ALA A 137 0.25 -12.84 -9.36
N CYS A 138 -0.12 -11.98 -10.31
CA CYS A 138 0.10 -12.21 -11.74
C CYS A 138 1.55 -11.98 -12.16
N ALA A 139 2.29 -11.17 -11.43
CA ALA A 139 3.61 -10.79 -11.88
C ALA A 139 4.67 -11.90 -11.63
N GLU A 140 4.31 -13.02 -11.00
CA GLU A 140 5.16 -14.22 -10.94
C GLU A 140 5.29 -14.90 -12.31
N ASP A 141 4.25 -14.80 -13.14
CA ASP A 141 4.23 -15.33 -14.51
C ASP A 141 4.78 -14.33 -15.55
N ASP A 142 5.13 -13.10 -15.12
CA ASP A 142 5.56 -12.02 -16.01
C ASP A 142 7.09 -11.96 -16.19
N SER A 143 7.54 -11.81 -17.44
CA SER A 143 8.93 -11.49 -17.75
C SER A 143 9.37 -10.15 -17.13
N SER A 144 10.66 -10.00 -16.82
CA SER A 144 11.26 -8.77 -16.27
C SER A 144 10.87 -7.49 -17.05
N SER A 145 10.73 -7.59 -18.37
CA SER A 145 10.27 -6.51 -19.26
C SER A 145 8.84 -6.03 -18.97
N LYS A 146 7.91 -6.94 -18.67
CA LYS A 146 6.51 -6.61 -18.33
C LYS A 146 6.41 -5.94 -16.96
N LYS A 147 7.21 -6.39 -15.99
CA LYS A 147 7.32 -5.77 -14.66
C LYS A 147 7.78 -4.31 -14.76
N LYS A 148 8.80 -4.04 -15.60
CA LYS A 148 9.29 -2.68 -15.87
C LYS A 148 8.24 -1.80 -16.53
N ALA A 149 7.51 -2.33 -17.53
CA ALA A 149 6.45 -1.60 -18.21
C ALA A 149 5.31 -1.17 -17.26
N LYS A 150 4.90 -2.03 -16.33
CA LYS A 150 3.89 -1.71 -15.30
C LYS A 150 4.34 -0.58 -14.37
N ILE A 151 5.60 -0.59 -13.93
CA ILE A 151 6.15 0.48 -13.10
C ILE A 151 6.14 1.82 -13.85
N GLU A 152 6.50 1.81 -15.13
CA GLU A 152 6.45 3.01 -15.98
C GLU A 152 5.02 3.49 -16.22
N GLU A 153 4.05 2.60 -16.38
CA GLU A 153 2.62 2.96 -16.46
C GLU A 153 2.11 3.63 -15.17
N TYR A 154 2.51 3.12 -14.01
CA TYR A 154 2.19 3.76 -12.72
C TYR A 154 2.81 5.16 -12.61
N ARG A 155 4.00 5.36 -13.18
CA ARG A 155 4.69 6.66 -13.17
C ARG A 155 4.13 7.66 -14.17
N SER A 156 3.48 7.18 -15.24
CA SER A 156 2.95 8.03 -16.31
C SER A 156 1.52 8.55 -16.04
N LYS A 157 0.80 8.00 -15.06
CA LYS A 157 -0.53 8.46 -14.61
C LYS A 157 -0.54 9.80 -13.85
N LYS A 158 0.37 10.70 -14.23
CA LYS A 158 0.61 12.00 -13.58
C LYS A 158 -0.45 13.04 -13.95
#